data_AF-A0A815VBD6-F1
#
_entry.id   AF-A0A815VBD6-F1
#
_cell.length_a   1.000
_cell.length_b   1.000
_cell.length_c   1.000
_cell.angle_alpha   90.00
_cell.angle_beta   90.00
_cell.angle_gamma   90.00
#
_symmetry.space_group_name_H-M   'P 1'
#
loop_
_entity.id
_entity.type
_entity.pdbx_description
1 polymer ?
#
loop_
_entity_poly.entity_id
_entity_poly.type
_entity_poly.pdbx_seq_one_letter_code
_entity_poly.pdbx_strand_id
1 'polypeptide(L)'
;MSQSADKRTFRTFVKEGITTAVNDGTTQIQSIAFPAIGCGRFGCDPNFVAQTLVAAVVYEFNKQPLLKLDVYFVIQSNQGEVFDAFKNECIALEKQRNPQIRRDEDDFTVALRTLTLQNEYYTKIEKRFFETMTSKQCNRIVSIKLIWHKCWFSQYMTHKAALRQRLKKETEQLLFHGCSEIAASGIIDKGFDRSYAGKHGTSYGHGVYFSTRASYSHSYTSPNSKGERCMFLARVLVGNTVKGDSSMKICPEGYDTTTDGNHIYVIYRDTQAFGGYLITYK
;
A
#
# COMPACT_ATOMS: atom_id res chain seq x y z
N MET A 1 -27.41 13.07 20.80
CA MET A 1 -26.14 13.64 20.31
C MET A 1 -25.23 12.46 19.97
N SER A 2 -25.06 12.15 18.69
CA SER A 2 -24.19 11.05 18.26
C SER A 2 -22.74 11.51 18.40
N GLN A 3 -22.05 11.08 19.45
CA GLN A 3 -20.59 11.10 19.46
C GLN A 3 -20.15 9.90 18.63
N SER A 4 -19.88 10.10 17.34
CA SER A 4 -19.27 9.08 16.52
C SER A 4 -17.90 8.75 17.10
N ALA A 5 -17.75 7.57 17.67
CA ALA A 5 -16.44 7.13 18.15
C ALA A 5 -15.48 6.99 16.97
N ASP A 6 -14.46 7.84 16.93
CA ASP A 6 -13.41 7.82 15.91
C ASP A 6 -12.33 6.81 16.32
N LYS A 7 -11.93 5.93 15.39
CA LYS A 7 -10.83 4.95 15.55
C LYS A 7 -9.56 5.60 16.07
N ARG A 8 -9.31 6.87 15.72
CA ARG A 8 -8.17 7.65 16.19
C ARG A 8 -8.18 7.82 17.71
N THR A 9 -9.34 8.09 18.31
CA THR A 9 -9.48 8.33 19.76
C THR A 9 -9.15 7.07 20.55
N PHE A 10 -9.68 5.92 20.14
CA PHE A 10 -9.39 4.63 20.79
C PHE A 10 -7.92 4.23 20.64
N ARG A 11 -7.30 4.50 19.48
CA ARG A 11 -5.87 4.24 19.27
C ARG A 11 -4.98 5.10 20.17
N THR A 12 -5.28 6.40 20.28
CA THR A 12 -4.56 7.31 21.18
C THR A 12 -4.69 6.83 22.63
N PHE A 13 -5.90 6.45 23.06
CA PHE A 13 -6.16 5.92 24.40
C PHE A 13 -5.29 4.69 24.74
N VAL A 14 -5.25 3.70 23.85
CA VAL A 14 -4.44 2.49 24.06
C VAL A 14 -2.94 2.82 24.07
N LYS A 15 -2.49 3.65 23.13
CA LYS A 15 -1.09 4.08 23.03
C LYS A 15 -0.63 4.78 24.32
N GLU A 16 -1.42 5.72 24.83
CA GLU A 16 -1.11 6.44 26.06
C GLU A 16 -1.06 5.48 27.25
N GLY A 17 -2.02 4.57 27.38
CA GLY A 17 -2.00 3.56 28.45
C GLY A 17 -0.74 2.71 28.45
N ILE A 18 -0.37 2.15 27.28
CA ILE A 18 0.87 1.34 27.15
C ILE A 18 2.11 2.20 27.43
N THR A 19 2.17 3.42 26.88
CA THR A 19 3.32 4.32 27.06
C THR A 19 3.52 4.68 28.53
N THR A 20 2.44 4.98 29.25
CA THR A 20 2.48 5.26 30.68
C THR A 20 2.92 4.03 31.48
N ALA A 21 2.38 2.84 31.17
CA ALA A 21 2.77 1.61 31.85
C ALA A 21 4.25 1.23 31.64
N VAL A 22 4.80 1.52 30.46
CA VAL A 22 6.22 1.22 30.14
C VAL A 22 7.18 2.24 30.76
N ASN A 23 6.76 3.50 30.86
CA ASN A 23 7.59 4.60 31.37
C ASN A 23 7.40 4.86 32.87
N ASP A 24 6.61 4.04 33.56
CA ASP A 24 6.46 4.12 35.01
C ASP A 24 7.77 3.65 35.68
N GLY A 25 8.65 4.60 35.97
CA GLY A 25 9.95 4.35 36.61
C GLY A 25 9.86 3.94 38.08
N THR A 26 8.66 3.72 38.61
CA THR A 26 8.44 3.37 40.03
C THR A 26 8.30 1.87 40.26
N THR A 27 7.78 1.10 39.28
CA THR A 27 7.61 -0.36 39.38
C THR A 27 7.65 -1.04 38.01
N GLN A 28 8.13 -2.28 37.95
CA GLN A 28 8.06 -3.08 36.73
C GLN A 28 6.63 -3.58 36.51
N ILE A 29 5.86 -2.90 35.67
CA ILE A 29 4.48 -3.28 35.36
C ILE A 29 4.47 -4.50 34.43
N GLN A 30 3.75 -5.55 34.84
CA GLN A 30 3.63 -6.81 34.08
C GLN A 30 2.32 -6.93 33.30
N SER A 31 1.30 -6.15 33.66
CA SER A 31 0.01 -6.15 32.95
C SER A 31 -0.67 -4.78 32.95
N ILE A 32 -1.53 -4.57 31.96
CA ILE A 32 -2.40 -3.40 31.83
C ILE A 32 -3.82 -3.84 31.48
N ALA A 33 -4.80 -3.11 32.00
CA ALA A 33 -6.21 -3.38 31.75
C ALA A 33 -6.88 -2.17 31.07
N PHE A 34 -7.54 -2.41 29.95
CA PHE A 34 -8.33 -1.40 29.23
C PHE A 34 -9.82 -1.69 29.39
N PRO A 35 -10.66 -0.71 29.77
CA PRO A 35 -12.10 -0.88 29.69
C PRO A 35 -12.55 -1.03 28.24
N ALA A 36 -13.62 -1.79 27.99
CA ALA A 36 -14.32 -1.83 26.70
C ALA A 36 -15.08 -0.52 26.42
N ILE A 37 -14.30 0.56 26.31
CA ILE A 37 -14.78 1.94 26.22
C ILE A 37 -15.56 2.15 24.92
N GLY A 38 -16.82 2.58 25.04
CA GLY A 38 -17.72 2.79 23.90
C GLY A 38 -18.88 1.79 23.81
N CYS A 39 -18.72 0.57 24.31
CA CYS A 39 -19.71 -0.53 24.13
C CYS A 39 -20.89 -0.54 25.14
N GLY A 40 -21.15 0.58 25.82
CA GLY A 40 -22.18 0.67 26.87
C GLY A 40 -23.18 1.77 26.59
N ARG A 41 -23.32 2.72 27.54
CA ARG A 41 -24.21 3.89 27.40
C ARG A 41 -23.92 4.76 26.16
N PHE A 42 -22.74 4.62 25.56
CA PHE A 42 -22.33 5.33 24.35
C PHE A 42 -22.82 4.67 23.04
N GLY A 43 -23.34 3.44 23.10
CA GLY A 43 -24.01 2.78 21.97
C GLY A 43 -23.13 2.53 20.75
N CYS A 44 -21.81 2.48 20.90
CA CYS A 44 -20.92 2.11 19.81
C CYS A 44 -21.06 0.60 19.55
N ASP A 45 -20.96 0.20 18.29
CA ASP A 45 -20.96 -1.21 17.90
C ASP A 45 -19.85 -1.97 18.65
N PRO A 46 -20.19 -2.99 19.45
CA PRO A 46 -19.21 -3.76 20.20
C PRO A 46 -18.13 -4.39 19.33
N ASN A 47 -18.47 -4.80 18.10
CA ASN A 47 -17.49 -5.39 17.18
C ASN A 47 -16.48 -4.35 16.71
N PHE A 48 -16.96 -3.19 16.27
CA PHE A 48 -16.09 -2.06 15.92
C PHE A 48 -15.13 -1.65 17.04
N VAL A 49 -15.61 -1.56 18.28
CA VAL A 49 -14.78 -1.17 19.43
C VAL A 49 -13.77 -2.26 19.78
N ALA A 50 -14.21 -3.53 19.82
CA ALA A 50 -13.33 -4.68 20.06
C ALA A 50 -12.19 -4.72 19.02
N GLN A 51 -12.54 -4.69 17.73
CA GLN A 51 -11.59 -4.67 16.62
C GLN A 51 -10.60 -3.50 16.75
N THR A 52 -11.10 -2.30 17.06
CA THR A 52 -10.27 -1.10 17.11
C THR A 52 -9.28 -1.13 18.28
N LEU A 53 -9.74 -1.49 19.49
CA LEU A 53 -8.89 -1.52 20.68
C LEU A 53 -7.87 -2.66 20.62
N VAL A 54 -8.29 -3.84 20.17
CA VAL A 54 -7.43 -5.00 20.00
C VAL A 54 -6.36 -4.73 18.92
N ALA A 55 -6.73 -4.15 17.78
CA ALA A 55 -5.77 -3.76 16.74
C ALA A 55 -4.77 -2.69 17.21
N ALA A 56 -5.21 -1.74 18.05
CA ALA A 56 -4.33 -0.73 18.62
C ALA A 56 -3.26 -1.34 19.54
N VAL A 57 -3.64 -2.33 20.36
CA VAL A 57 -2.70 -3.07 21.21
C VAL A 57 -1.66 -3.80 20.35
N VAL A 58 -2.12 -4.57 19.35
CA VAL A 58 -1.22 -5.29 18.43
C VAL A 58 -0.25 -4.33 17.74
N TYR A 59 -0.74 -3.17 17.30
CA TYR A 59 0.08 -2.15 16.65
C TYR A 59 1.20 -1.61 17.55
N GLU A 60 0.93 -1.35 18.83
CA GLU A 60 1.95 -0.87 19.77
C GLU A 60 2.96 -1.97 20.16
N PHE A 61 2.51 -3.22 20.32
CA PHE A 61 3.42 -4.35 20.56
C PHE A 61 4.33 -4.64 19.34
N ASN A 62 3.82 -4.50 18.12
CA ASN A 62 4.62 -4.66 16.90
C ASN A 62 5.74 -3.62 16.78
N LYS A 63 5.58 -2.43 17.38
CA LYS A 63 6.65 -1.41 17.44
C LYS A 63 7.71 -1.72 18.49
N GLN A 64 7.35 -2.52 19.50
CA GLN A 64 8.20 -2.84 20.63
C GLN A 64 8.24 -4.37 20.83
N PRO A 65 8.91 -5.14 19.96
CA PRO A 65 8.88 -6.61 20.01
C PRO A 65 9.45 -7.23 21.29
N LEU A 66 10.20 -6.45 22.07
CA LEU A 66 10.78 -6.84 23.35
C LEU A 66 9.86 -6.52 24.54
N LEU A 67 8.76 -5.80 24.31
CA LEU A 67 7.77 -5.48 25.34
C LEU A 67 7.08 -6.76 25.80
N LYS A 68 7.20 -7.05 27.09
CA LYS A 68 6.53 -8.17 27.76
C LYS A 68 5.52 -7.60 28.75
N LEU A 69 4.27 -7.51 28.31
CA LEU A 69 3.17 -6.95 29.09
C LEU A 69 1.89 -7.73 28.74
N ASP A 70 1.16 -8.19 29.74
CA ASP A 70 -0.15 -8.82 29.55
C ASP A 70 -1.22 -7.74 29.40
N VAL A 71 -2.11 -7.88 28.42
CA VAL A 71 -3.18 -6.92 28.18
C VAL A 71 -4.54 -7.55 28.44
N TYR A 72 -5.30 -6.94 29.33
CA TYR A 72 -6.64 -7.37 29.70
C TYR A 72 -7.68 -6.35 29.21
N PHE A 73 -8.84 -6.84 28.74
CA PHE A 73 -9.99 -5.99 28.47
C PHE A 73 -11.05 -6.18 29.56
N VAL A 74 -11.43 -5.10 30.23
CA VAL A 74 -12.40 -5.10 31.33
C VAL A 74 -13.80 -4.88 30.76
N ILE A 75 -14.67 -5.87 30.96
CA ILE A 75 -16.03 -5.92 30.43
C ILE A 75 -16.99 -6.17 31.60
N GLN A 76 -18.13 -5.48 31.62
CA GLN A 76 -19.12 -5.68 32.68
C GLN A 76 -19.82 -7.03 32.51
N SER A 77 -20.11 -7.71 33.61
CA SER A 77 -20.66 -9.08 33.62
C SER A 77 -22.02 -9.23 32.95
N ASN A 78 -22.79 -8.14 32.84
CA ASN A 78 -24.08 -8.09 32.16
C ASN A 78 -23.98 -7.75 30.65
N GLN A 79 -22.78 -7.58 30.10
CA GLN A 79 -22.54 -7.22 28.70
C GLN A 79 -22.04 -8.41 27.87
N GLY A 80 -22.88 -9.43 27.71
CA GLY A 80 -22.54 -10.65 26.96
C GLY A 80 -22.10 -10.38 25.52
N GLU A 81 -22.81 -9.50 24.80
CA GLU A 81 -22.48 -9.14 23.41
C GLU A 81 -21.10 -8.48 23.28
N VAL A 82 -20.71 -7.65 24.25
CA VAL A 82 -19.39 -7.00 24.29
C VAL A 82 -18.31 -8.03 24.59
N PHE A 83 -18.59 -8.93 25.54
CA PHE A 83 -17.68 -10.03 25.85
C PHE A 83 -17.42 -10.91 24.63
N ASP A 84 -18.47 -11.30 23.90
CA ASP A 84 -18.34 -12.10 22.70
C ASP A 84 -17.59 -11.37 21.59
N ALA A 85 -17.81 -10.06 21.40
CA ALA A 85 -17.07 -9.26 20.42
C ALA A 85 -15.55 -9.26 20.70
N PHE A 86 -15.15 -8.98 21.94
CA PHE A 86 -13.73 -9.00 22.32
C PHE A 86 -13.13 -10.41 22.30
N LYS A 87 -13.87 -11.41 22.77
CA LYS A 87 -13.45 -12.81 22.72
C LYS A 87 -13.22 -13.26 21.28
N ASN A 88 -14.14 -12.96 20.37
CA ASN A 88 -14.03 -13.29 18.96
C ASN A 88 -12.83 -12.59 18.31
N GLU A 89 -12.58 -11.32 18.63
CA GLU A 89 -11.43 -10.59 18.11
C GLU A 89 -10.10 -11.14 18.63
N CYS A 90 -10.00 -11.48 19.92
CA CYS A 90 -8.82 -12.15 20.48
C CYS A 90 -8.58 -13.53 19.84
N ILE A 91 -9.63 -14.34 19.67
CA ILE A 91 -9.56 -15.61 18.94
C ILE A 91 -9.16 -15.36 17.47
N ALA A 92 -9.66 -14.30 16.85
CA ALA A 92 -9.30 -13.92 15.49
C ALA A 92 -7.82 -13.54 15.39
N LEU A 93 -7.26 -12.82 16.37
CA LEU A 93 -5.82 -12.55 16.44
C LEU A 93 -4.99 -13.83 16.60
N GLU A 94 -5.42 -14.75 17.46
CA GLU A 94 -4.76 -16.05 17.63
C GLU A 94 -4.81 -16.87 16.34
N LYS A 95 -5.94 -16.79 15.62
CA LYS A 95 -6.09 -17.37 14.28
C LYS A 95 -5.28 -16.61 13.23
N GLN A 96 -5.09 -15.29 13.32
CA GLN A 96 -4.21 -14.54 12.41
C GLN A 96 -2.73 -14.91 12.58
N ARG A 97 -2.31 -15.37 13.77
CA ARG A 97 -1.01 -16.03 13.99
C ARG A 97 -0.91 -17.41 13.32
N ASN A 98 -2.01 -17.98 12.81
CA ASN A 98 -2.06 -19.28 12.15
C ASN A 98 -2.74 -19.19 10.76
N PRO A 99 -1.97 -19.15 9.67
CA PRO A 99 -2.34 -18.37 8.49
C PRO A 99 -3.39 -19.06 7.60
N GLN A 100 -4.69 -18.79 7.79
CA GLN A 100 -5.68 -18.88 6.69
C GLN A 100 -6.82 -17.83 6.79
N ILE A 101 -6.64 -16.75 6.02
CA ILE A 101 -7.66 -15.98 5.24
C ILE A 101 -8.59 -15.01 5.98
N ARG A 102 -8.46 -13.69 5.69
CA ARG A 102 -9.49 -12.81 5.06
C ARG A 102 -8.94 -11.38 4.79
N ARG A 103 -9.49 -10.73 3.75
CA ARG A 103 -9.34 -9.30 3.42
C ARG A 103 -10.70 -8.64 3.67
N ASP A 104 -10.73 -7.48 4.34
CA ASP A 104 -11.74 -6.41 4.13
C ASP A 104 -11.28 -5.05 4.74
N GLU A 105 -11.34 -4.03 3.87
CA GLU A 105 -11.69 -2.61 4.01
C GLU A 105 -11.17 -1.65 5.11
N ASP A 106 -10.07 -1.92 5.82
CA ASP A 106 -9.45 -0.90 6.71
C ASP A 106 -7.95 -0.67 6.45
N ASP A 107 -7.59 -0.58 5.16
CA ASP A 107 -6.24 -0.90 4.72
C ASP A 107 -5.62 0.13 3.73
N PHE A 108 -6.12 1.36 3.77
CA PHE A 108 -5.68 2.50 2.96
C PHE A 108 -4.53 3.33 3.55
N THR A 109 -3.95 2.96 4.69
CA THR A 109 -2.72 3.63 5.15
C THR A 109 -1.56 3.26 4.23
N VAL A 110 -1.22 4.18 3.32
CA VAL A 110 0.04 4.16 2.60
C VAL A 110 1.18 4.31 3.60
N ALA A 111 2.00 3.27 3.77
CA ALA A 111 3.29 3.41 4.42
C ALA A 111 4.34 3.79 3.37
N LEU A 112 4.97 4.95 3.56
CA LEU A 112 6.11 5.41 2.77
C LEU A 112 7.38 5.23 3.59
N ARG A 113 8.33 4.47 3.06
CA ARG A 113 9.64 4.27 3.70
C ARG A 113 10.76 4.61 2.74
N THR A 114 11.59 5.59 3.08
CA THR A 114 12.83 5.86 2.35
C THR A 114 13.80 4.69 2.54
N LEU A 115 14.33 4.17 1.44
CA LEU A 115 15.35 3.13 1.46
C LEU A 115 16.73 3.74 1.73
N THR A 116 17.54 3.06 2.54
CA THR A 116 18.93 3.42 2.77
C THR A 116 19.84 2.84 1.68
N LEU A 117 21.03 3.41 1.50
CA LEU A 117 22.00 2.95 0.50
C LEU A 117 22.47 1.51 0.74
N GLN A 118 22.43 1.04 2.00
CA GLN A 118 22.78 -0.33 2.38
C GLN A 118 21.66 -1.34 2.10
N ASN A 119 20.48 -0.88 1.68
CA ASN A 119 19.36 -1.75 1.37
C ASN A 119 19.55 -2.43 0.01
N GLU A 120 19.47 -3.76 -0.05
CA GLU A 120 19.67 -4.49 -1.31
C GLU A 120 18.68 -4.11 -2.42
N TYR A 121 17.45 -3.70 -2.07
CA TYR A 121 16.47 -3.23 -3.04
C TYR A 121 16.87 -1.87 -3.59
N TYR A 122 17.47 -1.00 -2.78
CA TYR A 122 18.01 0.27 -3.27
C TYR A 122 19.00 0.00 -4.40
N THR A 123 20.01 -0.85 -4.18
CA THR A 123 21.05 -1.16 -5.18
C THR A 123 20.45 -1.79 -6.45
N LYS A 124 19.49 -2.71 -6.31
CA LYS A 124 18.81 -3.34 -7.46
C LYS A 124 18.02 -2.33 -8.28
N ILE A 125 17.28 -1.43 -7.62
CA ILE A 125 16.46 -0.40 -8.28
C ILE A 125 17.36 0.64 -8.95
N GLU A 126 18.40 1.09 -8.26
CA GLU A 126 19.40 2.02 -8.78
C GLU A 126 20.06 1.47 -10.05
N LYS A 127 20.55 0.21 -10.01
CA LYS A 127 21.12 -0.45 -11.18
C LYS A 127 20.10 -0.49 -12.34
N ARG A 128 18.87 -0.94 -12.07
CA ARG A 128 17.81 -1.04 -13.08
C ARG A 128 17.45 0.32 -13.69
N PHE A 129 17.48 1.38 -12.90
CA PHE A 129 17.25 2.75 -13.35
C PHE A 129 18.37 3.23 -14.27
N PHE A 130 19.63 3.08 -13.83
CA PHE A 130 20.80 3.52 -14.58
C PHE A 130 21.15 2.66 -15.81
N GLU A 131 20.59 1.45 -15.96
CA GLU A 131 20.74 0.63 -17.17
C GLU A 131 20.36 1.37 -18.46
N THR A 132 19.43 2.32 -18.38
CA THR A 132 18.91 3.03 -19.56
C THR A 132 19.02 4.55 -19.49
N MET A 133 19.30 5.11 -18.32
CA MET A 133 19.44 6.56 -18.11
C MET A 133 20.83 7.03 -18.53
N THR A 134 20.90 8.20 -19.17
CA THR A 134 22.17 8.85 -19.49
C THR A 134 22.56 9.89 -18.44
N SER A 135 23.85 10.23 -18.37
CA SER A 135 24.36 11.31 -17.50
C SER A 135 23.75 12.69 -17.79
N LYS A 136 23.22 12.89 -19.00
CA LYS A 136 22.46 14.11 -19.37
C LYS A 136 21.05 14.15 -18.77
N GLN A 137 20.45 12.98 -18.52
CA GLN A 137 19.08 12.87 -18.01
C GLN A 137 19.02 12.79 -16.49
N CYS A 138 20.09 12.28 -15.86
CA CYS A 138 20.19 12.15 -14.40
C CYS A 138 21.65 12.29 -13.96
N ASN A 139 21.90 13.24 -13.07
CA ASN A 139 23.15 13.37 -12.34
C ASN A 139 23.18 12.49 -11.08
N ARG A 140 22.04 12.32 -10.40
CA ARG A 140 21.97 11.63 -9.10
C ARG A 140 20.55 11.25 -8.71
N ILE A 141 20.42 10.08 -8.07
CA ILE A 141 19.21 9.72 -7.31
C ILE A 141 19.19 10.49 -5.97
N VAL A 142 18.11 11.23 -5.74
CA VAL A 142 17.85 11.96 -4.49
C VAL A 142 17.29 11.03 -3.42
N SER A 143 16.31 10.20 -3.77
CA SER A 143 15.75 9.21 -2.86
C SER A 143 15.01 8.09 -3.60
N ILE A 144 14.92 6.92 -2.97
CA ILE A 144 14.02 5.85 -3.37
C ILE A 144 13.10 5.55 -2.19
N LYS A 145 11.79 5.66 -2.39
CA LYS A 145 10.78 5.36 -1.37
C LYS A 145 10.05 4.08 -1.74
N LEU A 146 10.02 3.12 -0.82
CA LEU A 146 9.09 1.99 -0.86
C LEU A 146 7.69 2.50 -0.50
N ILE A 147 6.72 2.12 -1.33
CA ILE A 147 5.31 2.44 -1.15
C ILE A 147 4.60 1.14 -0.80
N TRP A 148 4.01 1.11 0.39
CA TRP A 148 3.18 0.01 0.81
C TRP A 148 1.75 0.49 0.99
N HIS A 149 0.88 0.13 0.05
CA HIS A 149 -0.56 0.35 0.15
C HIS A 149 -1.25 -1.01 0.08
N LYS A 150 -1.73 -1.52 1.22
CA LYS A 150 -2.11 -2.93 1.33
C LYS A 150 -3.42 -3.23 0.56
N CYS A 151 -4.40 -2.31 0.45
CA CYS A 151 -5.54 -2.50 -0.48
C CYS A 151 -5.12 -2.64 -1.94
N TRP A 152 -4.31 -1.71 -2.47
CA TRP A 152 -3.88 -1.77 -3.87
C TRP A 152 -3.02 -3.00 -4.14
N PHE A 153 -2.11 -3.32 -3.23
CA PHE A 153 -1.29 -4.53 -3.35
C PHE A 153 -2.15 -5.79 -3.32
N SER A 154 -3.17 -5.82 -2.46
CA SER A 154 -4.15 -6.90 -2.35
C SER A 154 -4.93 -7.11 -3.66
N GLN A 155 -5.53 -6.05 -4.21
CA GLN A 155 -6.24 -6.08 -5.49
C GLN A 155 -5.33 -6.52 -6.64
N TYR A 156 -4.11 -5.97 -6.68
CA TYR A 156 -3.06 -6.36 -7.62
C TYR A 156 -2.74 -7.85 -7.55
N MET A 157 -2.54 -8.39 -6.34
CA MET A 157 -2.22 -9.80 -6.14
C MET A 157 -3.38 -10.73 -6.55
N THR A 158 -4.63 -10.32 -6.38
CA THR A 158 -5.79 -11.08 -6.90
C THR A 158 -5.79 -11.12 -8.43
N HIS A 159 -5.58 -9.97 -9.07
CA HIS A 159 -5.49 -9.90 -10.53
C HIS A 159 -4.31 -10.74 -11.05
N LYS A 160 -3.17 -10.68 -10.38
CA LYS A 160 -1.98 -11.49 -10.71
C LYS A 160 -2.29 -12.99 -10.66
N ALA A 161 -2.95 -13.45 -9.60
CA ALA A 161 -3.32 -14.86 -9.44
C ALA A 161 -4.27 -15.32 -10.55
N ALA A 162 -5.34 -14.55 -10.83
CA ALA A 162 -6.27 -14.85 -11.91
C ALA A 162 -5.59 -14.90 -13.28
N LEU A 163 -4.67 -13.97 -13.54
CA LEU A 163 -3.96 -13.90 -14.82
C LEU A 163 -2.97 -15.06 -15.00
N ARG A 164 -2.24 -15.43 -13.94
CA ARG A 164 -1.35 -16.61 -13.95
C ARG A 164 -2.14 -17.90 -14.15
N GLN A 165 -3.29 -18.05 -13.52
CA GLN A 165 -4.15 -19.22 -13.70
C GLN A 165 -4.66 -19.34 -15.15
N ARG A 166 -5.10 -18.22 -15.74
CA ARG A 166 -5.60 -18.18 -17.11
C ARG A 166 -4.52 -18.47 -18.16
N LEU A 167 -3.32 -17.90 -17.99
CA LEU A 167 -2.27 -17.96 -19.00
C LEU A 167 -1.18 -19.02 -18.76
N LYS A 168 -1.12 -19.60 -17.56
CA LYS A 168 -0.11 -20.60 -17.14
C LYS A 168 1.35 -20.18 -17.42
N LYS A 169 1.65 -18.89 -17.30
CA LYS A 169 2.99 -18.32 -17.49
C LYS A 169 3.26 -17.16 -16.52
N GLU A 170 4.51 -16.70 -16.48
CA GLU A 170 4.84 -15.42 -15.84
C GLU A 170 4.27 -14.25 -16.62
N THR A 171 3.58 -13.36 -15.91
CA THR A 171 2.79 -12.28 -16.51
C THR A 171 3.17 -10.91 -15.97
N GLU A 172 4.03 -10.84 -14.95
CA GLU A 172 4.47 -9.61 -14.31
C GLU A 172 5.80 -9.13 -14.90
N GLN A 173 5.92 -7.81 -15.11
CA GLN A 173 7.19 -7.14 -15.36
C GLN A 173 7.37 -5.93 -14.44
N LEU A 174 8.62 -5.59 -14.12
CA LEU A 174 8.96 -4.33 -13.47
C LEU A 174 9.19 -3.25 -14.53
N LEU A 175 8.32 -2.24 -14.53
CA LEU A 175 8.29 -1.18 -15.54
C LEU A 175 8.28 0.22 -14.89
N PHE A 176 8.80 1.19 -15.63
CA PHE A 176 8.87 2.58 -15.23
C PHE A 176 7.63 3.36 -15.66
N HIS A 177 7.23 4.34 -14.84
CA HIS A 177 6.18 5.30 -15.16
C HIS A 177 6.62 6.70 -14.73
N GLY A 178 6.84 7.59 -15.71
CA GLY A 178 7.18 8.99 -15.47
C GLY A 178 5.93 9.80 -15.17
N CYS A 179 6.01 10.69 -14.18
CA CYS A 179 4.90 11.58 -13.81
C CYS A 179 5.43 12.88 -13.19
N SER A 180 4.54 13.86 -12.99
CA SER A 180 4.82 15.05 -12.18
C SER A 180 4.70 14.77 -10.69
N GLU A 181 5.29 15.61 -9.85
CA GLU A 181 5.20 15.48 -8.38
C GLU A 181 3.75 15.46 -7.88
N ILE A 182 2.89 16.31 -8.45
CA ILE A 182 1.45 16.36 -8.13
C ILE A 182 0.76 15.05 -8.51
N ALA A 183 1.03 14.52 -9.70
CA ALA A 183 0.47 13.25 -10.14
C ALA A 183 0.98 12.08 -9.28
N ALA A 184 2.24 12.11 -8.85
CA ALA A 184 2.80 11.10 -7.97
C ALA A 184 2.07 11.02 -6.63
N SER A 185 1.74 12.16 -6.01
CA SER A 185 0.92 12.18 -4.78
C SER A 185 -0.45 11.54 -4.99
N GLY A 186 -1.12 11.82 -6.12
CA GLY A 186 -2.39 11.20 -6.46
C GLY A 186 -2.29 9.68 -6.66
N ILE A 187 -1.24 9.22 -7.35
CA ILE A 187 -1.00 7.78 -7.60
C ILE A 187 -0.67 7.03 -6.29
N ILE A 188 0.07 7.65 -5.38
CA ILE A 188 0.38 7.05 -4.08
C ILE A 188 -0.89 6.78 -3.28
N ASP A 189 -1.81 7.75 -3.27
CA ASP A 189 -3.06 7.68 -2.52
C ASP A 189 -4.09 6.74 -3.20
N LYS A 190 -4.30 6.91 -4.51
CA LYS A 190 -5.43 6.31 -5.23
C LYS A 190 -5.04 5.20 -6.20
N GLY A 191 -3.75 4.86 -6.30
CA GLY A 191 -3.26 3.94 -7.30
C GLY A 191 -3.24 4.55 -8.71
N PHE A 192 -2.99 3.71 -9.72
CA PHE A 192 -3.03 4.14 -11.12
C PHE A 192 -4.48 4.21 -11.59
N ASP A 193 -4.95 5.41 -11.92
CA ASP A 193 -6.33 5.64 -12.35
C ASP A 193 -6.37 5.94 -13.86
N ARG A 194 -7.07 5.09 -14.62
CA ARG A 194 -7.28 5.26 -16.06
C ARG A 194 -8.16 6.46 -16.43
N SER A 195 -8.86 7.09 -15.50
CA SER A 195 -9.62 8.33 -15.77
C SER A 195 -8.70 9.48 -16.23
N TYR A 196 -7.40 9.37 -15.96
CA TYR A 196 -6.36 10.27 -16.46
C TYR A 196 -5.74 9.82 -17.80
N ALA A 197 -6.17 8.70 -18.36
CA ALA A 197 -5.69 8.20 -19.65
C ALA A 197 -5.99 9.21 -20.77
N GLY A 198 -5.05 9.35 -21.71
CA GLY A 198 -5.15 10.27 -22.83
C GLY A 198 -4.61 11.69 -22.57
N LYS A 199 -4.20 12.02 -21.34
CA LYS A 199 -3.52 13.30 -21.07
C LYS A 199 -2.07 13.33 -21.59
N HIS A 200 -1.40 12.18 -21.70
CA HIS A 200 0.04 12.10 -22.00
C HIS A 200 0.41 10.99 -23.01
N GLY A 201 -0.29 10.94 -24.14
CA GLY A 201 -0.02 10.00 -25.22
C GLY A 201 -1.10 8.92 -25.34
N THR A 202 -1.63 8.77 -26.55
CA THR A 202 -2.65 7.77 -26.89
C THR A 202 -2.19 6.84 -28.00
N SER A 203 -0.95 6.93 -28.49
CA SER A 203 -0.48 6.25 -29.69
C SER A 203 -0.69 4.73 -29.70
N TYR A 204 -0.72 4.10 -28.53
CA TYR A 204 -0.92 2.66 -28.35
C TYR A 204 -2.15 2.32 -27.50
N GLY A 205 -3.08 3.28 -27.36
CA GLY A 205 -4.36 3.14 -26.67
C GLY A 205 -4.58 4.13 -25.53
N HIS A 206 -5.83 4.21 -25.07
CA HIS A 206 -6.27 5.07 -23.96
C HIS A 206 -6.18 4.32 -22.64
N GLY A 207 -4.96 4.17 -22.14
CA GLY A 207 -4.71 3.55 -20.84
C GLY A 207 -3.54 4.21 -20.11
N VAL A 208 -3.02 3.50 -19.11
CA VAL A 208 -1.85 3.94 -18.34
C VAL A 208 -0.60 3.34 -18.95
N TYR A 209 0.37 4.20 -19.29
CA TYR A 209 1.58 3.85 -20.02
C TYR A 209 2.72 3.50 -19.05
N PHE A 210 3.42 2.42 -19.35
CA PHE A 210 4.61 1.97 -18.65
C PHE A 210 5.70 1.64 -19.65
N SER A 211 6.96 1.73 -19.23
CA SER A 211 8.10 1.46 -20.09
C SER A 211 9.15 0.56 -19.45
N THR A 212 9.79 -0.30 -20.24
CA THR A 212 10.96 -1.07 -19.80
C THR A 212 12.20 -0.20 -19.63
N ARG A 213 12.18 1.07 -20.11
CA ARG A 213 13.30 2.01 -20.09
C ARG A 213 12.97 3.24 -19.24
N ALA A 214 13.78 3.48 -18.21
CA ALA A 214 13.70 4.70 -17.41
C ALA A 214 13.93 5.95 -18.27
N SER A 215 14.87 5.89 -19.24
CA SER A 215 15.13 7.02 -20.14
C SER A 215 13.95 7.41 -21.03
N TYR A 216 13.07 6.46 -21.37
CA TYR A 216 11.82 6.79 -22.07
C TYR A 216 10.83 7.47 -21.12
N SER A 217 10.64 6.89 -19.92
CA SER A 217 9.77 7.44 -18.90
C SER A 217 10.20 8.84 -18.43
N HIS A 218 11.50 9.16 -18.50
CA HIS A 218 12.04 10.48 -18.16
C HIS A 218 11.38 11.61 -18.97
N SER A 219 11.08 11.39 -20.25
CA SER A 219 10.44 12.38 -21.13
C SER A 219 9.02 12.75 -20.68
N TYR A 220 8.42 11.96 -19.79
CA TYR A 220 7.09 12.19 -19.20
C TYR A 220 7.16 12.70 -17.75
N THR A 221 8.35 13.11 -17.30
CA THR A 221 8.53 13.78 -16.01
C THR A 221 8.71 15.27 -16.21
N SER A 222 8.41 16.05 -15.17
CA SER A 222 8.72 17.49 -15.13
C SER A 222 9.48 17.79 -13.84
N PRO A 223 10.52 18.64 -13.89
CA PRO A 223 11.27 19.01 -12.70
C PRO A 223 10.41 19.94 -11.82
N ASN A 224 10.45 19.74 -10.52
CA ASN A 224 9.84 20.67 -9.57
C ASN A 224 10.74 21.91 -9.34
N SER A 225 10.35 22.79 -8.41
CA SER A 225 11.11 24.01 -8.08
C SER A 225 12.54 23.76 -7.58
N LYS A 226 12.85 22.53 -7.14
CA LYS A 226 14.20 22.09 -6.72
C LYS A 226 14.98 21.40 -7.85
N GLY A 227 14.41 21.32 -9.05
CA GLY A 227 14.96 20.55 -10.17
C GLY A 227 14.73 19.04 -10.05
N GLU A 228 13.90 18.57 -9.12
CA GLU A 228 13.68 17.14 -8.86
C GLU A 228 12.60 16.57 -9.77
N ARG A 229 12.83 15.37 -10.29
CA ARG A 229 11.87 14.60 -11.08
C ARG A 229 11.48 13.34 -10.31
N CYS A 230 10.27 12.85 -10.52
CA CYS A 230 9.79 11.63 -9.91
C CYS A 230 9.35 10.59 -10.95
N MET A 231 9.62 9.33 -10.67
CA MET A 231 9.28 8.21 -11.52
C MET A 231 8.95 6.99 -10.67
N PHE A 232 7.88 6.28 -10.99
CA PHE A 232 7.58 5.02 -10.34
C PHE A 232 8.36 3.88 -11.00
N LEU A 233 8.80 2.93 -10.19
CA LEU A 233 9.07 1.57 -10.64
C LEU A 233 7.93 0.68 -10.13
N ALA A 234 7.10 0.23 -11.05
CA ALA A 234 5.86 -0.48 -10.77
C ALA A 234 5.96 -1.95 -11.19
N ARG A 235 5.25 -2.82 -10.46
CA ARG A 235 4.95 -4.17 -10.92
C ARG A 235 3.72 -4.11 -11.81
N VAL A 236 3.83 -4.58 -13.05
CA VAL A 236 2.78 -4.47 -14.07
C VAL A 236 2.47 -5.85 -14.63
N LEU A 237 1.18 -6.20 -14.66
CA LEU A 237 0.69 -7.44 -15.23
C LEU A 237 0.52 -7.28 -16.75
N VAL A 238 1.57 -7.59 -17.49
CA VAL A 238 1.65 -7.46 -18.95
C VAL A 238 0.80 -8.51 -19.68
N GLY A 239 0.78 -9.75 -19.18
CA GLY A 239 -0.06 -10.82 -19.75
C GLY A 239 0.19 -11.10 -21.23
N ASN A 240 -0.86 -11.32 -22.02
CA ASN A 240 -0.77 -11.38 -23.47
C ASN A 240 -0.76 -9.96 -24.06
N THR A 241 0.13 -9.71 -25.02
CA THR A 241 0.32 -8.39 -25.61
C THR A 241 -0.14 -8.36 -27.06
N VAL A 242 -0.70 -7.23 -27.48
CA VAL A 242 -1.01 -6.93 -28.88
C VAL A 242 -0.50 -5.55 -29.26
N LYS A 243 -0.18 -5.33 -30.53
CA LYS A 243 0.18 -4.00 -31.00
C LYS A 243 -0.98 -3.04 -30.76
N GLY A 244 -0.71 -1.93 -30.08
CA GLY A 244 -1.71 -0.89 -29.80
C GLY A 244 -1.91 0.06 -30.97
N ASP A 245 -3.06 0.71 -30.99
CA ASP A 245 -3.34 1.88 -31.84
C ASP A 245 -4.10 2.95 -31.06
N SER A 246 -4.17 4.15 -31.62
CA SER A 246 -4.69 5.32 -30.92
C SER A 246 -6.20 5.37 -30.74
N SER A 247 -6.96 4.50 -31.40
CA SER A 247 -8.41 4.39 -31.24
C SER A 247 -8.81 3.48 -30.07
N MET A 248 -7.90 2.62 -29.59
CA MET A 248 -8.22 1.61 -28.57
C MET A 248 -8.55 2.26 -27.23
N LYS A 249 -9.76 2.02 -26.70
CA LYS A 249 -10.20 2.43 -25.36
C LYS A 249 -10.20 1.30 -24.33
N ILE A 250 -10.20 0.07 -24.84
CA ILE A 250 -10.11 -1.16 -24.07
C ILE A 250 -9.09 -2.08 -24.75
N CYS A 251 -8.51 -3.00 -24.01
CA CYS A 251 -7.64 -4.01 -24.60
C CYS A 251 -8.47 -4.95 -25.50
N PRO A 252 -8.00 -5.30 -26.71
CA PRO A 252 -8.67 -6.29 -27.56
C PRO A 252 -8.87 -7.65 -26.87
N GLU A 253 -9.89 -8.39 -27.29
CA GLU A 253 -10.19 -9.70 -26.74
C GLU A 253 -9.01 -10.68 -26.86
N GLY A 254 -8.77 -11.47 -25.81
CA GLY A 254 -7.63 -12.40 -25.74
C GLY A 254 -6.31 -11.77 -25.28
N TYR A 255 -6.24 -10.44 -25.18
CA TYR A 255 -5.05 -9.70 -24.74
C TYR A 255 -5.28 -8.98 -23.39
N ASP A 256 -4.18 -8.59 -22.76
CA ASP A 256 -4.14 -7.96 -21.45
C ASP A 256 -3.54 -6.55 -21.49
N THR A 257 -2.58 -6.35 -22.38
CA THR A 257 -1.97 -5.04 -22.61
C THR A 257 -1.79 -4.79 -24.10
N THR A 258 -1.81 -3.52 -24.46
CA THR A 258 -1.30 -3.10 -25.76
C THR A 258 0.15 -2.65 -25.63
N THR A 259 0.90 -2.74 -26.72
CA THR A 259 2.33 -2.44 -26.74
C THR A 259 2.72 -1.74 -28.04
N ASP A 260 3.86 -1.05 -28.02
CA ASP A 260 4.56 -0.62 -29.23
C ASP A 260 5.30 -1.78 -29.93
N GLY A 261 5.35 -2.95 -29.31
CA GLY A 261 6.13 -4.11 -29.75
C GLY A 261 7.58 -4.08 -29.28
N ASN A 262 7.96 -3.12 -28.43
CA ASN A 262 9.32 -2.94 -27.97
C ASN A 262 9.37 -2.64 -26.46
N HIS A 263 9.29 -1.37 -26.06
CA HIS A 263 9.55 -0.96 -24.68
C HIS A 263 8.34 -0.35 -23.97
N ILE A 264 7.18 -0.22 -24.62
CA ILE A 264 5.99 0.41 -24.06
C ILE A 264 4.91 -0.65 -23.82
N TYR A 265 4.24 -0.56 -22.67
CA TYR A 265 3.06 -1.33 -22.33
C TYR A 265 1.96 -0.41 -21.81
N VAL A 266 0.73 -0.62 -22.27
CA VAL A 266 -0.45 0.14 -21.85
C VAL A 266 -1.44 -0.81 -21.20
N ILE A 267 -1.81 -0.50 -19.96
CA ILE A 267 -2.82 -1.24 -19.19
C ILE A 267 -4.17 -0.51 -19.24
N TYR A 268 -5.25 -1.27 -19.10
CA TYR A 268 -6.63 -0.76 -19.20
C TYR A 268 -7.45 -0.97 -17.91
N ARG A 269 -6.84 -1.58 -16.88
CA ARG A 269 -7.44 -1.87 -15.58
C ARG A 269 -6.54 -1.34 -14.47
N ASP A 270 -7.12 -0.63 -13.51
CA ASP A 270 -6.40 0.05 -12.42
C ASP A 270 -5.65 -0.95 -11.52
N THR A 271 -6.20 -2.14 -11.34
CA THR A 271 -5.59 -3.24 -10.55
C THR A 271 -4.44 -3.96 -11.25
N GLN A 272 -4.12 -3.60 -12.50
CA GLN A 272 -3.13 -4.29 -13.32
C GLN A 272 -1.69 -3.81 -13.06
N ALA A 273 -1.52 -2.74 -12.27
CA ALA A 273 -0.22 -2.25 -11.84
C ALA A 273 -0.21 -1.87 -10.35
N PHE A 274 0.96 -2.05 -9.72
CA PHE A 274 1.23 -1.61 -8.35
C PHE A 274 2.54 -0.81 -8.30
N GLY A 275 2.44 0.47 -7.92
CA GLY A 275 3.55 1.42 -7.86
C GLY A 275 4.39 1.23 -6.60
N GLY A 276 5.13 0.13 -6.52
CA GLY A 276 5.85 -0.26 -5.30
C GLY A 276 7.00 0.66 -4.90
N TYR A 277 7.56 1.45 -5.82
CA TYR A 277 8.66 2.36 -5.52
C TYR A 277 8.50 3.70 -6.23
N LEU A 278 8.85 4.79 -5.53
CA LEU A 278 9.00 6.11 -6.11
C LEU A 278 10.48 6.51 -6.08
N ILE A 279 11.04 6.79 -7.25
CA ILE A 279 12.40 7.27 -7.45
C ILE A 279 12.34 8.77 -7.66
N THR A 280 13.03 9.53 -6.80
CA THR A 280 13.25 10.97 -6.97
C THR A 280 14.70 11.19 -7.40
N TYR A 281 14.93 11.94 -8.47
CA TYR A 281 16.26 12.15 -9.05
C TYR A 281 16.40 13.56 -9.64
N LYS A 282 17.64 13.94 -9.96
CA LYS A 282 18.01 15.19 -10.62
C LYS A 282 18.95 14.92 -11.78
#